data_AF-A0A9Q5N5M7-F1
#
_entry.id   AF-A0A9Q5N5M7-F1
#
_cell.length_a   1.000
_cell.length_b   1.000
_cell.length_c   1.000
_cell.angle_alpha   90.00
_cell.angle_beta   90.00
_cell.angle_gamma   90.00
#
_symmetry.space_group_name_H-M   'P 1'
#
loop_
_entity.id
_entity.type
_entity.pdbx_description
1 polymer ?
#
loop_
_entity_poly.entity_id
_entity_poly.type
_entity_poly.pdbx_seq_one_letter_code
_entity_poly.pdbx_strand_id
1 'polypeptide(L)'
;MWTLGGRDDFIPRSEHYIIMGYDKSITPQILQRSALDIATFQTLAFTITAVDIVELLMTPPTLGPELSSPSPMSTPTANLSAVSLNRPSSASLRGRSTDSARSTYPTISRTSSNASIPFGSDEEVEEVREAGLRHAKGRLNAKTLEFARDSLEIILALKVPTWSSSHTLSAEGVKVFKVSGSLTNAVFFISYPSSPSLRTILLRIYGSSSSQLISRPHELHTLHVLSSRYRIGPRVYGTFENGRVEEYFESAALTAAEMRDPIISGWIGARMAELHCVDIALIEEVMLEIQGENAGWEVLARKNVRKWLPSAREVLRLPTVSDEFKSALDLDRFVEDWERYMTWLSNWEKINGASKRVFAHNDTQYGNLLMRKNIKEGTPGHRQIIVVDFEYAGPNSAAFDIANHFHEWTADYHSSTPHILVPERYPTEQERQNFYKAYLIHSTPPFMIASATSDGRFQGEFRGSFASKGEIPLDLAMESEKLERQVGAWSPASHAMWAVWGLVQAREDLELATQAQSKGIEPDSPEFDYLGYARCRTERFRAEINALGI
;
A
#
# COMPACT_ATOMS: atom_id res chain seq x y z
N MET A 1 -16.35 -12.11 -74.85
CA MET A 1 -15.42 -11.61 -75.88
C MET A 1 -14.01 -11.87 -75.33
N TRP A 2 -13.39 -12.98 -75.80
CA TRP A 2 -11.95 -13.30 -75.94
C TRP A 2 -10.98 -13.02 -74.76
N THR A 3 -10.08 -13.88 -74.26
CA THR A 3 -9.53 -15.23 -74.56
C THR A 3 -8.52 -15.51 -73.41
N LEU A 4 -8.56 -16.59 -72.62
CA LEU A 4 -8.01 -17.96 -72.81
C LEU A 4 -6.48 -18.10 -73.02
N GLY A 5 -5.87 -18.94 -72.15
CA GLY A 5 -4.59 -19.66 -72.31
C GLY A 5 -3.87 -19.84 -70.95
N GLY A 6 -3.71 -21.01 -70.31
CA GLY A 6 -3.93 -22.42 -70.69
C GLY A 6 -2.61 -23.18 -70.80
N ARG A 7 -2.36 -24.13 -69.86
CA ARG A 7 -1.61 -25.42 -69.91
C ARG A 7 -0.91 -25.70 -68.57
N ASP A 8 -1.37 -26.68 -67.77
CA ASP A 8 -1.16 -28.15 -67.87
C ASP A 8 0.29 -28.51 -67.43
N ASP A 9 0.59 -29.47 -66.53
CA ASP A 9 -0.05 -30.77 -66.35
C ASP A 9 0.62 -31.62 -65.20
N PHE A 10 -0.06 -32.71 -64.80
CA PHE A 10 0.42 -33.96 -64.12
C PHE A 10 0.48 -34.14 -62.57
N ILE A 11 -0.39 -35.05 -62.09
CA ILE A 11 -0.27 -35.96 -60.92
C ILE A 11 -0.29 -37.40 -61.49
N PRO A 12 0.47 -38.42 -60.98
CA PRO A 12 -0.15 -39.44 -60.10
C PRO A 12 0.74 -40.17 -59.06
N ARG A 13 0.08 -40.54 -57.95
CA ARG A 13 0.21 -41.65 -56.95
C ARG A 13 1.40 -42.65 -56.94
N SER A 14 1.85 -43.01 -55.72
CA SER A 14 2.06 -44.38 -55.18
C SER A 14 2.29 -44.27 -53.64
N GLU A 15 1.41 -44.76 -52.76
CA GLU A 15 1.35 -46.10 -52.12
C GLU A 15 2.66 -46.61 -51.48
N HIS A 16 2.71 -46.68 -50.14
CA HIS A 16 3.06 -47.91 -49.39
C HIS A 16 2.65 -47.82 -47.90
N TYR A 17 1.79 -48.75 -47.50
CA TYR A 17 1.51 -49.22 -46.15
C TYR A 17 2.63 -50.17 -45.69
N ILE A 18 3.03 -50.12 -44.41
CA ILE A 18 3.36 -51.32 -43.61
C ILE A 18 2.79 -51.15 -42.19
N ILE A 19 2.08 -52.21 -41.78
CA ILE A 19 1.37 -52.47 -40.53
C ILE A 19 2.24 -53.42 -39.67
N MET A 20 1.91 -53.51 -38.38
CA MET A 20 2.09 -54.65 -37.44
C MET A 20 3.26 -54.48 -36.44
N GLY A 21 3.11 -54.74 -35.14
CA GLY A 21 2.00 -55.44 -34.49
C GLY A 21 2.03 -55.33 -32.96
N TYR A 22 0.83 -55.53 -32.41
CA TYR A 22 0.56 -55.92 -31.03
C TYR A 22 1.19 -57.27 -30.72
N ASP A 23 1.74 -57.41 -29.52
CA ASP A 23 1.77 -58.70 -28.82
C ASP A 23 1.00 -58.58 -27.50
N LYS A 24 0.05 -59.50 -27.33
CA LYS A 24 -0.73 -59.76 -26.13
C LYS A 24 -0.38 -61.18 -25.70
N SER A 25 0.25 -61.33 -24.54
CA SER A 25 -0.01 -62.49 -23.69
C SER A 25 0.47 -62.25 -22.25
N ILE A 26 -0.26 -62.87 -21.32
CA ILE A 26 -0.01 -63.03 -19.88
C ILE A 26 -0.71 -62.01 -18.95
N THR A 27 -2.00 -62.26 -18.70
CA THR A 27 -2.64 -62.16 -17.37
C THR A 27 -2.44 -63.50 -16.62
N PRO A 28 -2.81 -63.69 -15.32
CA PRO A 28 -3.32 -62.78 -14.28
C PRO A 28 -2.65 -62.96 -12.89
N GLN A 29 -2.72 -61.97 -11.99
CA GLN A 29 -2.91 -62.18 -10.53
C GLN A 29 -2.99 -60.83 -9.79
N ILE A 30 -3.76 -60.82 -8.69
CA ILE A 30 -4.07 -59.70 -7.78
C ILE A 30 -5.36 -58.92 -8.13
N LEU A 31 -6.47 -59.66 -8.12
CA LEU A 31 -7.75 -59.18 -7.62
C LEU A 31 -8.30 -60.29 -6.72
N GLN A 32 -8.07 -60.19 -5.41
CA GLN A 32 -8.97 -60.69 -4.36
C GLN A 32 -8.36 -60.45 -2.98
N ARG A 33 -8.85 -59.42 -2.31
CA ARG A 33 -9.39 -59.45 -0.93
C ARG A 33 -10.10 -58.12 -0.74
N SER A 34 -11.40 -58.14 -1.06
CA SER A 34 -12.48 -58.04 -0.07
C SER A 34 -12.65 -56.59 0.37
N ALA A 35 -13.63 -55.84 -0.14
CA ALA A 35 -15.04 -56.05 0.19
C ALA A 35 -15.22 -56.25 1.71
N LEU A 36 -14.73 -55.28 2.48
CA LEU A 36 -15.18 -54.87 3.80
C LEU A 36 -14.69 -53.42 3.96
N ASP A 37 -15.46 -52.58 4.64
CA ASP A 37 -15.21 -51.14 4.93
C ASP A 37 -15.83 -50.09 3.99
N ILE A 38 -16.90 -50.44 3.26
CA ILE A 38 -17.86 -49.46 2.69
C ILE A 38 -19.04 -49.20 3.67
N ALA A 39 -18.90 -49.53 4.96
CA ALA A 39 -19.98 -49.40 5.94
C ALA A 39 -19.57 -48.75 7.28
N THR A 40 -18.53 -47.89 7.31
CA THR A 40 -18.09 -47.28 8.60
C THR A 40 -17.55 -45.85 8.50
N PHE A 41 -18.11 -45.00 7.62
CA PHE A 41 -17.98 -43.55 7.73
C PHE A 41 -19.27 -42.81 7.36
N GLN A 42 -20.40 -43.39 7.78
CA GLN A 42 -21.73 -42.84 7.58
C GLN A 42 -22.50 -42.75 8.91
N THR A 43 -21.86 -42.35 10.01
CA THR A 43 -22.57 -41.90 11.22
C THR A 43 -21.66 -41.06 12.13
N LEU A 44 -21.52 -39.78 11.82
CA LEU A 44 -21.37 -38.70 12.80
C LEU A 44 -21.85 -37.41 12.13
N ALA A 45 -23.12 -37.46 11.72
CA ALA A 45 -23.91 -36.26 11.53
C ALA A 45 -24.10 -35.65 12.93
N PHE A 46 -23.22 -34.73 13.32
CA PHE A 46 -23.61 -33.72 14.28
C PHE A 46 -24.46 -32.71 13.52
N THR A 47 -25.76 -32.81 13.76
CA THR A 47 -26.77 -31.84 13.42
C THR A 47 -26.40 -30.52 14.12
N ILE A 48 -25.61 -29.68 13.46
CA ILE A 48 -25.48 -28.28 13.84
C ILE A 48 -26.71 -27.60 13.25
N THR A 49 -27.76 -27.49 14.07
CA THR A 49 -28.98 -26.77 13.71
C THR A 49 -28.63 -25.32 13.36
N ALA A 50 -29.37 -24.72 12.44
CA ALA A 50 -29.19 -23.36 11.91
C ALA A 50 -29.18 -22.22 12.96
N VAL A 51 -29.26 -22.55 14.26
CA VAL A 51 -29.10 -21.64 15.39
C VAL A 51 -27.61 -21.43 15.75
N ASP A 52 -26.74 -22.43 15.58
CA ASP A 52 -25.32 -22.32 15.98
C ASP A 52 -24.44 -21.59 14.94
N ILE A 53 -24.89 -21.51 13.68
CA ILE A 53 -24.23 -20.68 12.64
C ILE A 53 -24.54 -19.19 12.86
N VAL A 54 -25.67 -18.87 13.48
CA VAL A 54 -26.02 -17.49 13.85
C VAL A 54 -25.21 -17.03 15.07
N GLU A 55 -24.84 -17.93 15.98
CA GLU A 55 -23.97 -17.60 17.12
C GLU A 55 -22.47 -17.47 16.76
N LEU A 56 -21.97 -18.21 15.76
CA LEU A 56 -20.59 -18.04 15.26
C LEU A 56 -20.41 -16.82 14.33
N LEU A 57 -21.49 -16.31 13.72
CA LEU A 57 -21.50 -15.11 12.87
C LEU A 57 -21.91 -13.83 13.62
N MET A 58 -22.17 -13.93 14.93
CA MET A 58 -22.50 -12.81 15.83
C MET A 58 -21.49 -12.63 16.97
N THR A 59 -20.26 -13.15 16.84
CA THR A 59 -19.21 -12.78 17.80
C THR A 59 -18.99 -11.26 17.70
N PRO A 60 -19.21 -10.49 18.79
CA PRO A 60 -19.00 -9.06 18.76
C PRO A 60 -17.54 -8.78 18.37
N PRO A 61 -17.28 -7.72 17.58
CA PRO A 61 -15.92 -7.36 17.22
C PRO A 61 -15.11 -7.18 18.49
N THR A 62 -14.02 -7.94 18.60
CA THR A 62 -13.08 -7.99 19.74
C THR A 62 -13.04 -6.67 20.53
N LEU A 63 -13.69 -6.67 21.69
CA LEU A 63 -13.66 -5.59 22.66
C LEU A 63 -12.21 -5.39 23.12
N GLY A 64 -11.63 -4.22 22.85
CA GLY A 64 -10.71 -3.60 23.80
C GLY A 64 -11.51 -3.11 25.01
N PRO A 65 -10.91 -2.95 26.20
CA PRO A 65 -11.67 -2.66 27.41
C PRO A 65 -12.52 -1.39 27.25
N GLU A 66 -13.78 -1.51 27.64
CA GLU A 66 -14.75 -0.43 27.71
C GLU A 66 -14.18 0.74 28.51
N LEU A 67 -14.27 1.94 27.93
CA LEU A 67 -14.23 3.18 28.71
C LEU A 67 -15.54 3.92 28.42
N SER A 68 -16.24 4.18 29.51
CA SER A 68 -17.52 4.88 29.61
C SER A 68 -17.51 6.24 28.90
N SER A 69 -18.67 6.58 28.34
CA SER A 69 -19.01 7.84 27.68
C SER A 69 -18.49 9.09 28.42
N PRO A 70 -17.85 10.06 27.74
CA PRO A 70 -17.57 11.36 28.35
C PRO A 70 -18.77 12.29 28.21
N SER A 71 -19.29 12.75 29.35
CA SER A 71 -20.11 13.96 29.45
C SER A 71 -19.26 15.21 29.11
N PRO A 72 -19.86 16.34 28.69
CA PRO A 72 -19.13 17.47 28.15
C PRO A 72 -18.59 18.36 29.28
N MET A 73 -17.26 18.43 29.47
CA MET A 73 -16.64 19.51 30.26
C MET A 73 -15.24 19.88 29.77
N SER A 74 -15.12 21.17 29.42
CA SER A 74 -14.04 22.13 29.62
C SER A 74 -12.59 21.63 29.69
N THR A 75 -11.78 22.11 28.74
CA THR A 75 -10.31 22.07 28.72
C THR A 75 -9.65 22.61 30.00
N PRO A 76 -8.74 21.86 30.63
CA PRO A 76 -7.70 22.44 31.47
C PRO A 76 -6.31 22.15 30.89
N THR A 77 -5.58 23.22 30.57
CA THR A 77 -4.15 23.22 30.27
C THR A 77 -3.38 22.79 31.51
N ALA A 78 -2.71 21.64 31.47
CA ALA A 78 -1.84 21.21 32.58
C ALA A 78 -0.45 21.86 32.45
N ASN A 79 -0.15 22.78 33.36
CA ASN A 79 1.19 23.32 33.58
C ASN A 79 1.99 22.33 34.45
N LEU A 80 3.19 21.95 34.01
CA LEU A 80 4.15 21.21 34.83
C LEU A 80 4.93 22.19 35.70
N SER A 81 4.77 22.08 37.02
CA SER A 81 5.68 22.65 38.01
C SER A 81 6.77 21.63 38.37
N ALA A 82 8.00 22.12 38.47
CA ALA A 82 9.21 21.35 38.69
C ALA A 82 9.19 20.55 40.00
N VAL A 83 9.52 19.25 39.91
CA VAL A 83 9.89 18.43 41.06
C VAL A 83 11.39 18.12 40.96
N SER A 84 12.15 18.73 41.86
CA SER A 84 13.57 18.48 42.08
C SER A 84 13.76 17.10 42.73
N LEU A 85 14.57 16.23 42.13
CA LEU A 85 15.04 15.00 42.76
C LEU A 85 16.57 14.96 42.74
N ASN A 86 17.10 14.83 43.95
CA ASN A 86 18.51 14.91 44.30
C ASN A 86 19.35 13.78 43.69
N ARG A 87 20.52 14.20 43.20
CA ARG A 87 21.68 13.39 42.82
C ARG A 87 22.31 12.72 44.05
N PRO A 88 22.82 11.48 43.94
CA PRO A 88 24.01 11.13 44.69
C PRO A 88 25.15 10.67 43.78
N SER A 89 26.33 10.87 44.34
CA SER A 89 27.66 10.86 43.73
C SER A 89 28.20 9.47 43.44
N SER A 90 29.10 9.45 42.46
CA SER A 90 30.00 8.38 42.00
C SER A 90 30.58 7.45 43.06
N ALA A 91 30.60 6.15 42.75
CA ALA A 91 31.67 5.24 43.15
C ALA A 91 32.00 4.27 42.02
N SER A 92 33.29 4.20 41.69
CA SER A 92 33.93 3.37 40.67
C SER A 92 34.06 1.93 41.15
N LEU A 93 33.69 0.95 40.31
CA LEU A 93 34.24 -0.41 40.39
C LEU A 93 34.40 -1.01 38.98
N ARG A 94 35.63 -1.42 38.70
CA ARG A 94 36.05 -2.23 37.55
C ARG A 94 35.49 -3.65 37.71
N GLY A 95 34.92 -4.19 36.63
CA GLY A 95 34.60 -5.61 36.49
C GLY A 95 34.77 -6.04 35.04
N ARG A 96 35.63 -7.04 34.83
CA ARG A 96 36.03 -7.57 33.53
C ARG A 96 35.26 -8.87 33.26
N SER A 97 35.00 -9.14 31.99
CA SER A 97 34.82 -10.45 31.33
C SER A 97 33.41 -10.86 30.87
N THR A 98 33.31 -11.01 29.54
CA THR A 98 32.76 -12.14 28.76
C THR A 98 31.47 -12.81 29.22
N ASP A 99 30.41 -12.70 28.41
CA ASP A 99 29.97 -13.85 27.62
C ASP A 99 28.96 -13.51 26.51
N SER A 100 29.10 -14.29 25.44
CA SER A 100 28.37 -14.24 24.18
C SER A 100 26.97 -14.83 24.33
N ALA A 101 25.94 -14.04 24.04
CA ALA A 101 24.59 -14.55 23.76
C ALA A 101 24.11 -13.97 22.42
N ARG A 102 24.21 -14.81 21.40
CA ARG A 102 23.77 -14.58 20.02
C ARG A 102 22.24 -14.51 19.98
N SER A 103 21.67 -13.31 20.02
CA SER A 103 20.25 -13.09 19.75
C SER A 103 20.02 -13.00 18.25
N THR A 104 19.34 -14.00 17.70
CA THR A 104 18.91 -14.09 16.31
C THR A 104 17.68 -13.21 16.09
N TYR A 105 17.90 -11.97 15.64
CA TYR A 105 16.84 -11.14 15.06
C TYR A 105 16.73 -11.45 13.55
N PRO A 106 15.51 -11.61 13.01
CA PRO A 106 15.34 -11.82 11.58
C PRO A 106 15.70 -10.54 10.81
N THR A 107 16.55 -10.70 9.80
CA THR A 107 16.91 -9.68 8.82
C THR A 107 15.63 -9.21 8.11
N ILE A 108 15.22 -7.97 8.35
CA ILE A 108 14.14 -7.31 7.61
C ILE A 108 14.73 -6.84 6.26
N SER A 109 14.07 -7.21 5.17
CA SER A 109 14.43 -6.85 3.80
C SER A 109 14.53 -5.34 3.63
N ARG A 110 15.60 -4.94 2.95
CA ARG A 110 15.96 -3.57 2.62
C ARG A 110 15.17 -3.12 1.40
N THR A 111 14.09 -2.41 1.62
CA THR A 111 13.52 -1.49 0.63
C THR A 111 13.51 -0.11 1.25
N SER A 112 13.88 0.89 0.47
CA SER A 112 14.08 2.29 0.82
C SER A 112 15.51 2.59 1.31
N SER A 113 15.94 3.79 1.00
CA SER A 113 17.26 4.19 0.54
C SER A 113 18.26 4.43 1.69
N ASN A 114 19.54 4.17 1.45
CA ASN A 114 20.71 4.41 2.29
C ASN A 114 21.18 5.89 2.32
N ALA A 115 20.38 6.84 1.87
CA ALA A 115 20.60 8.25 2.21
C ALA A 115 20.32 8.48 3.70
N SER A 116 21.38 8.61 4.49
CA SER A 116 21.28 9.03 5.88
C SER A 116 20.96 10.52 5.92
N ILE A 117 19.75 10.92 6.33
CA ILE A 117 19.46 12.34 6.55
C ILE A 117 20.49 12.90 7.56
N PRO A 118 21.29 13.91 7.18
CA PRO A 118 22.04 14.67 8.15
C PRO A 118 21.04 15.51 8.93
N PHE A 119 20.73 15.12 10.18
CA PHE A 119 19.91 15.97 11.04
C PHE A 119 20.68 17.27 11.29
N GLY A 120 20.32 18.35 10.59
CA GLY A 120 20.68 19.70 10.97
C GLY A 120 20.05 20.02 12.32
N SER A 121 20.82 20.57 13.25
CA SER A 121 20.25 21.18 14.45
C SER A 121 19.47 22.44 14.05
N ASP A 122 18.23 22.53 14.51
CA ASP A 122 17.37 23.73 14.48
C ASP A 122 16.71 24.15 13.16
N GLU A 123 16.27 23.21 12.31
CA GLU A 123 15.24 23.53 11.31
C GLU A 123 13.83 23.39 11.91
N GLU A 124 12.99 24.43 11.74
CA GLU A 124 11.59 24.49 12.18
C GLU A 124 10.75 23.43 11.45
N VAL A 125 10.37 22.37 12.16
CA VAL A 125 9.41 21.37 11.65
C VAL A 125 8.02 21.84 12.08
N GLU A 126 7.11 21.96 11.12
CA GLU A 126 5.73 22.36 11.38
C GLU A 126 5.05 21.35 12.34
N GLU A 127 4.46 21.87 13.41
CA GLU A 127 3.73 21.06 14.39
C GLU A 127 2.40 20.59 13.80
N VAL A 128 2.21 19.27 13.70
CA VAL A 128 0.99 18.69 13.12
C VAL A 128 0.07 18.13 14.20
N ARG A 129 -1.18 18.61 14.23
CA ARG A 129 -2.24 18.18 15.15
C ARG A 129 -3.49 17.73 14.39
N GLU A 130 -4.27 16.86 15.02
CA GLU A 130 -5.52 16.34 14.47
C GLU A 130 -6.58 16.24 15.57
N ALA A 131 -7.82 16.61 15.26
CA ALA A 131 -8.92 16.54 16.23
C ALA A 131 -9.20 15.08 16.61
N GLY A 132 -9.32 14.79 17.91
CA GLY A 132 -9.54 13.42 18.41
C GLY A 132 -8.25 12.60 18.64
N LEU A 133 -7.08 13.09 18.21
CA LEU A 133 -5.80 12.55 18.61
C LEU A 133 -5.23 13.30 19.83
N ARG A 134 -4.54 12.56 20.70
CA ARG A 134 -3.79 13.16 21.79
C ARG A 134 -2.51 13.78 21.24
N HIS A 135 -2.09 14.87 21.88
CA HIS A 135 -0.88 15.58 21.53
C HIS A 135 0.01 15.77 22.76
N ALA A 136 1.28 15.43 22.65
CA ALA A 136 2.28 15.62 23.69
C ALA A 136 3.23 16.76 23.32
N LYS A 137 3.49 17.66 24.28
CA LYS A 137 4.50 18.70 24.12
C LYS A 137 5.89 18.09 24.20
N GLY A 138 6.81 18.57 23.38
CA GLY A 138 8.19 18.10 23.31
C GLY A 138 8.60 17.62 21.92
N ARG A 139 9.87 17.90 21.62
CA ARG A 139 10.54 17.54 20.37
C ARG A 139 11.55 16.43 20.63
N LEU A 140 11.57 15.42 19.76
CA LEU A 140 12.56 14.34 19.86
C LEU A 140 13.75 14.58 18.94
N ASN A 141 14.95 14.34 19.45
CA ASN A 141 16.19 14.36 18.69
C ASN A 141 16.88 12.98 18.76
N ALA A 142 16.87 12.25 17.65
CA ALA A 142 17.41 10.89 17.57
C ALA A 142 18.94 10.79 17.78
N LYS A 143 19.65 11.91 17.88
CA LYS A 143 21.11 11.94 18.10
C LYS A 143 21.52 12.03 19.57
N THR A 144 20.58 12.23 20.50
CA THR A 144 20.89 12.44 21.92
C THR A 144 20.96 11.13 22.69
N LEU A 145 21.72 11.12 23.80
CA LEU A 145 21.77 9.96 24.71
C LEU A 145 20.45 9.82 25.49
N GLU A 146 19.73 10.94 25.63
CA GLU A 146 18.45 11.07 26.30
C GLU A 146 17.27 10.56 25.45
N PHE A 147 17.49 10.22 24.17
CA PHE A 147 16.43 9.87 23.23
C PHE A 147 15.45 8.80 23.75
N ALA A 148 15.95 7.76 24.43
CA ALA A 148 15.12 6.70 24.99
C ALA A 148 14.22 7.20 26.14
N ARG A 149 14.75 8.10 26.99
CA ARG A 149 14.00 8.75 28.07
C ARG A 149 12.93 9.66 27.50
N ASP A 150 13.32 10.55 26.59
CA ASP A 150 12.41 11.55 26.01
C ASP A 150 11.29 10.84 25.21
N SER A 151 11.63 9.74 24.51
CA SER A 151 10.63 8.88 23.85
C SER A 151 9.64 8.29 24.86
N LEU A 152 10.12 7.77 26.00
CA LEU A 152 9.26 7.21 27.04
C LEU A 152 8.32 8.27 27.64
N GLU A 153 8.81 9.49 27.89
CA GLU A 153 8.00 10.60 28.39
C GLU A 153 6.84 10.94 27.43
N ILE A 154 7.12 11.02 26.12
CA ILE A 154 6.09 11.23 25.10
C ILE A 154 5.07 10.09 25.08
N ILE A 155 5.53 8.84 25.09
CA ILE A 155 4.65 7.65 25.08
C ILE A 155 3.71 7.64 26.27
N LEU A 156 4.21 7.98 27.46
CA LEU A 156 3.41 8.08 28.68
C LEU A 156 2.44 9.27 28.64
N ALA A 157 2.87 10.43 28.14
CA ALA A 157 2.03 11.62 27.99
C ALA A 157 0.85 11.40 27.03
N LEU A 158 1.09 10.68 25.92
CA LEU A 158 0.05 10.27 24.97
C LEU A 158 -0.90 9.19 25.53
N LYS A 159 -0.61 8.68 26.71
CA LYS A 159 -1.23 7.53 27.35
C LYS A 159 -1.45 6.33 26.41
N VAL A 160 -0.38 5.91 25.72
CA VAL A 160 -0.42 4.77 24.79
C VAL A 160 -0.87 3.50 25.53
N PRO A 161 -1.87 2.76 25.00
CA PRO A 161 -2.36 1.53 25.63
C PRO A 161 -1.23 0.53 25.91
N THR A 162 -1.35 -0.25 26.99
CA THR A 162 -0.31 -1.13 27.57
C THR A 162 0.85 -0.40 28.25
N TRP A 163 1.42 0.64 27.63
CA TRP A 163 2.56 1.40 28.19
C TRP A 163 2.17 2.22 29.42
N SER A 164 1.00 2.87 29.40
CA SER A 164 0.57 3.77 30.49
C SER A 164 -0.08 3.06 31.68
N SER A 165 -0.32 1.76 31.56
CA SER A 165 -0.84 0.93 32.65
C SER A 165 0.24 0.48 33.62
N SER A 166 1.52 0.69 33.29
CA SER A 166 2.66 0.30 34.11
C SER A 166 3.25 1.53 34.82
N HIS A 167 3.25 1.53 36.15
CA HIS A 167 3.75 2.65 36.96
C HIS A 167 5.25 2.57 37.27
N THR A 168 5.98 1.62 36.66
CA THR A 168 7.37 1.29 37.02
C THR A 168 8.34 1.26 35.83
N LEU A 169 7.98 1.86 34.70
CA LEU A 169 8.85 1.89 33.51
C LEU A 169 9.99 2.89 33.69
N SER A 170 11.22 2.47 33.36
CA SER A 170 12.40 3.34 33.37
C SER A 170 13.00 3.44 31.96
N ALA A 171 13.75 4.51 31.70
CA ALA A 171 14.35 4.76 30.38
C ALA A 171 15.38 3.67 30.00
N GLU A 172 16.06 3.07 30.98
CA GLU A 172 17.09 2.03 30.75
C GLU A 172 16.50 0.72 30.21
N GLY A 173 15.22 0.45 30.50
CA GLY A 173 14.50 -0.71 29.97
C GLY A 173 14.01 -0.54 28.54
N VAL A 174 13.98 0.69 28.02
CA VAL A 174 13.54 1.00 26.66
C VAL A 174 14.62 0.58 25.66
N LYS A 175 14.21 -0.20 24.65
CA LYS A 175 15.03 -0.52 23.49
C LYS A 175 14.49 0.20 22.27
N VAL A 176 15.37 1.01 21.69
CA VAL A 176 15.13 1.75 20.46
C VAL A 176 15.89 1.06 19.33
N PHE A 177 15.20 0.77 18.23
CA PHE A 177 15.82 0.28 17.01
C PHE A 177 15.43 1.20 15.85
N LYS A 178 16.42 1.80 15.18
CA LYS A 178 16.18 2.62 13.99
C LYS A 178 15.86 1.71 12.81
N VAL A 179 14.75 1.99 12.14
CA VAL A 179 14.39 1.34 10.88
C VAL A 179 15.15 2.05 9.77
N SER A 180 15.94 1.30 9.00
CA SER A 180 16.66 1.79 7.84
C SER A 180 15.71 1.97 6.64
N GLY A 181 16.04 2.93 5.77
CA GLY A 181 15.45 3.09 4.45
C GLY A 181 14.44 4.22 4.29
N SER A 182 13.71 4.62 5.33
CA SER A 182 12.67 5.65 5.16
C SER A 182 13.29 6.99 4.73
N LEU A 183 13.02 7.39 3.49
CA LEU A 183 13.58 8.58 2.83
C LEU A 183 13.12 9.90 3.45
N THR A 184 11.86 9.97 3.86
CA THR A 184 11.23 11.25 4.26
C THR A 184 11.09 11.42 5.77
N ASN A 185 11.15 10.32 6.53
CA ASN A 185 10.88 10.27 7.96
C ASN A 185 11.87 9.36 8.68
N ALA A 186 12.33 9.71 9.88
CA ALA A 186 13.07 8.78 10.72
C ALA A 186 12.10 7.89 11.51
N VAL A 187 12.20 6.58 11.32
CA VAL A 187 11.29 5.59 11.92
C VAL A 187 12.04 4.73 12.94
N PHE A 188 11.45 4.54 14.11
CA PHE A 188 12.04 3.77 15.21
C PHE A 188 11.04 2.76 15.78
N PHE A 189 11.49 1.54 16.03
CA PHE A 189 10.78 0.60 16.91
C PHE A 189 11.13 0.90 18.35
N ILE A 190 10.11 1.05 19.19
CA ILE A 190 10.27 1.22 20.64
C ILE A 190 9.66 0.00 21.33
N SER A 191 10.48 -0.70 22.12
CA SER A 191 10.09 -1.92 22.83
C SER A 191 10.63 -1.92 24.25
N TYR A 192 10.07 -2.79 25.12
CA TYR A 192 10.49 -2.94 26.50
C TYR A 192 10.66 -4.44 26.84
N PRO A 193 11.80 -5.06 26.50
CA PRO A 193 11.96 -6.52 26.52
C PRO A 193 11.68 -7.18 27.88
N SER A 194 11.94 -6.47 28.98
CA SER A 194 11.66 -6.96 30.34
C SER A 194 10.18 -7.04 30.70
N SER A 195 9.28 -6.48 29.87
CA SER A 195 7.83 -6.57 30.07
C SER A 195 7.16 -7.00 28.76
N PRO A 196 7.06 -8.31 28.47
CA PRO A 196 6.48 -8.84 27.24
C PRO A 196 5.01 -8.46 26.99
N SER A 197 4.30 -8.02 28.03
CA SER A 197 2.94 -7.48 27.93
C SER A 197 2.87 -6.13 27.22
N LEU A 198 3.98 -5.40 27.14
CA LEU A 198 4.09 -4.13 26.43
C LEU A 198 4.30 -4.40 24.95
N ARG A 199 3.36 -3.92 24.13
CA ARG A 199 3.50 -4.06 22.69
C ARG A 199 4.56 -3.10 22.17
N THR A 200 5.41 -3.58 21.29
CA THR A 200 6.26 -2.71 20.46
C THR A 200 5.40 -1.68 19.75
N ILE A 201 5.91 -0.46 19.61
CA ILE A 201 5.26 0.63 18.89
C ILE A 201 6.22 1.25 17.88
N LEU A 202 5.63 1.95 16.91
CA LEU A 202 6.36 2.71 15.91
C LEU A 202 6.39 4.19 16.30
N LEU A 203 7.58 4.76 16.31
CA LEU A 203 7.81 6.19 16.52
C LEU A 203 8.33 6.77 15.21
N ARG A 204 7.61 7.75 14.66
CA ARG A 204 7.98 8.43 13.41
C ARG A 204 8.29 9.89 13.70
N ILE A 205 9.49 10.34 13.30
CA ILE A 205 9.96 11.70 13.42
C ILE A 205 10.06 12.30 12.01
N TYR A 206 9.46 13.46 11.81
CA TYR A 206 9.42 14.14 10.51
C TYR A 206 10.76 14.79 10.18
N GLY A 207 11.21 14.62 8.93
CA GLY A 207 12.38 15.33 8.37
C GLY A 207 11.99 16.63 7.67
N SER A 208 12.98 17.48 7.36
CA SER A 208 12.76 18.82 6.78
C SER A 208 12.40 18.83 5.28
N SER A 209 12.66 17.76 4.53
CA SER A 209 12.64 17.79 3.06
C SER A 209 11.33 17.39 2.36
N SER A 210 10.24 17.15 3.09
CA SER A 210 9.05 16.47 2.52
C SER A 210 7.86 17.35 2.14
N SER A 211 7.93 18.66 2.35
CA SER A 211 6.78 19.58 2.24
C SER A 211 6.40 19.99 0.82
N GLN A 212 7.27 19.80 -0.20
CA GLN A 212 6.98 20.28 -1.55
C GLN A 212 5.93 19.43 -2.29
N LEU A 213 5.87 18.12 -2.02
CA LEU A 213 4.97 17.20 -2.72
C LEU A 213 3.77 16.80 -1.87
N ILE A 214 3.98 16.54 -0.57
CA ILE A 214 3.02 15.90 0.35
C ILE A 214 2.63 16.86 1.48
N SER A 215 1.35 16.86 1.85
CA SER A 215 0.83 17.60 3.00
C SER A 215 0.79 16.70 4.24
N ARG A 216 1.65 16.97 5.23
CA ARG A 216 1.70 16.21 6.50
C ARG A 216 0.40 16.30 7.32
N PRO A 217 -0.28 17.46 7.41
CA PRO A 217 -1.59 17.54 8.04
C PRO A 217 -2.64 16.65 7.36
N HIS A 218 -2.69 16.65 6.02
CA HIS A 218 -3.64 15.82 5.27
C HIS A 218 -3.35 14.32 5.41
N GLU A 219 -2.06 13.94 5.39
CA GLU A 219 -1.63 12.55 5.65
C GLU A 219 -2.06 12.09 7.05
N LEU A 220 -1.80 12.91 8.09
CA LEU A 220 -2.19 12.59 9.46
C LEU A 220 -3.71 12.45 9.61
N HIS A 221 -4.46 13.39 9.05
CA HIS A 221 -5.92 13.37 9.05
C HIS A 221 -6.44 12.08 8.39
N THR A 222 -5.94 11.77 7.20
CA THR A 222 -6.25 10.54 6.45
C THR A 222 -5.99 9.29 7.30
N LEU A 223 -4.78 9.16 7.87
CA LEU A 223 -4.41 8.01 8.72
C LEU A 223 -5.32 7.91 9.95
N HIS A 224 -5.68 9.04 10.56
CA HIS A 224 -6.57 9.05 11.71
C HIS A 224 -7.97 8.56 11.34
N VAL A 225 -8.56 9.05 10.25
CA VAL A 225 -9.88 8.64 9.77
C VAL A 225 -9.89 7.16 9.38
N LEU A 226 -8.92 6.71 8.57
CA LEU A 226 -8.81 5.33 8.13
C LEU A 226 -8.70 4.35 9.31
N SER A 227 -7.83 4.64 10.28
CA SER A 227 -7.63 3.74 11.43
C SER A 227 -8.78 3.79 12.44
N SER A 228 -9.35 4.97 12.71
CA SER A 228 -10.38 5.15 13.73
C SER A 228 -11.77 4.70 13.27
N ARG A 229 -12.14 4.96 12.02
CA ARG A 229 -13.48 4.69 11.47
C ARG A 229 -13.54 3.39 10.66
N TYR A 230 -12.52 3.13 9.85
CA TYR A 230 -12.54 2.01 8.89
C TYR A 230 -11.67 0.83 9.29
N ARG A 231 -10.84 0.97 10.34
CA ARG A 231 -9.85 -0.05 10.76
C ARG A 231 -8.89 -0.42 9.63
N ILE A 232 -8.51 0.57 8.82
CA ILE A 232 -7.52 0.45 7.75
C ILE A 232 -6.22 1.13 8.20
N GLY A 233 -5.10 0.47 7.94
CA GLY A 233 -3.77 0.95 8.32
C GLY A 233 -3.47 0.86 9.82
N PRO A 234 -2.28 1.33 10.24
CA PRO A 234 -1.89 1.35 11.65
C PRO A 234 -2.68 2.39 12.44
N ARG A 235 -3.00 2.05 13.69
CA ARG A 235 -3.61 3.01 14.61
C ARG A 235 -2.60 4.09 14.99
N VAL A 236 -2.96 5.35 14.79
CA VAL A 236 -2.22 6.48 15.34
C VAL A 236 -2.63 6.66 16.81
N TYR A 237 -1.67 6.55 17.74
CA TYR A 237 -1.93 6.75 19.17
C TYR A 237 -1.93 8.23 19.56
N GLY A 238 -1.13 9.05 18.88
CA GLY A 238 -1.07 10.49 19.08
C GLY A 238 0.13 11.14 18.38
N THR A 239 0.21 12.46 18.47
CA THR A 239 1.30 13.26 17.87
C THR A 239 2.12 14.02 18.91
N PHE A 240 3.29 14.48 18.50
CA PHE A 240 4.15 15.40 19.26
C PHE A 240 4.76 16.42 18.29
N GLU A 241 5.52 17.39 18.80
CA GLU A 241 5.90 18.60 18.04
C GLU A 241 6.57 18.32 16.70
N ASN A 242 7.32 17.22 16.56
CA ASN A 242 7.99 16.83 15.33
C ASN A 242 7.74 15.38 14.89
N GLY A 243 6.58 14.81 15.23
CA GLY A 243 6.29 13.43 14.84
C GLY A 243 5.01 12.82 15.40
N ARG A 244 4.92 11.49 15.30
CA ARG A 244 3.76 10.71 15.76
C ARG A 244 4.13 9.32 16.26
N VAL A 245 3.23 8.74 17.05
CA VAL A 245 3.33 7.38 17.58
C VAL A 245 2.22 6.51 16.99
N GLU A 246 2.61 5.36 16.44
CA GLU A 246 1.75 4.44 15.69
C GLU A 246 1.80 3.02 16.28
N GLU A 247 0.75 2.24 16.02
CA GLU A 247 0.74 0.79 16.22
C GLU A 247 1.79 0.11 15.33
N TYR A 248 2.56 -0.79 15.94
CA TYR A 248 3.44 -1.69 15.20
C TYR A 248 2.76 -3.04 14.97
N PHE A 249 2.86 -3.54 13.73
CA PHE A 249 2.53 -4.91 13.41
C PHE A 249 3.80 -5.70 13.12
N GLU A 250 3.93 -6.87 13.74
CA GLU A 250 4.95 -7.82 13.35
C GLU A 250 4.65 -8.36 11.95
N SER A 251 5.34 -7.80 10.98
CA SER A 251 5.06 -7.94 9.55
C SER A 251 6.34 -7.83 8.72
N ALA A 252 6.22 -8.13 7.43
CA ALA A 252 7.25 -7.88 6.42
C ALA A 252 6.59 -7.33 5.16
N ALA A 253 7.24 -6.41 4.45
CA ALA A 253 6.78 -5.99 3.13
C ALA A 253 6.76 -7.19 2.17
N LEU A 254 5.78 -7.21 1.28
CA LEU A 254 5.77 -8.16 0.18
C LEU A 254 6.98 -7.93 -0.72
N THR A 255 7.38 -8.98 -1.43
CA THR A 255 8.34 -8.90 -2.53
C THR A 255 7.62 -8.76 -3.87
N ALA A 256 8.36 -8.34 -4.90
CA ALA A 256 7.86 -8.32 -6.28
C ALA A 256 7.30 -9.67 -6.74
N ALA A 257 7.87 -10.79 -6.24
CA ALA A 257 7.40 -12.14 -6.55
C ALA A 257 6.12 -12.52 -5.77
N GLU A 258 6.05 -12.22 -4.47
CA GLU A 258 4.89 -12.57 -3.64
C GLU A 258 3.62 -11.83 -4.07
N MET A 259 3.75 -10.59 -4.55
CA MET A 259 2.61 -9.82 -5.08
C MET A 259 1.90 -10.53 -6.25
N ARG A 260 2.61 -11.43 -6.96
CA ARG A 260 2.07 -12.21 -8.08
C ARG A 260 1.42 -13.52 -7.67
N ASP A 261 1.61 -13.97 -6.43
CA ASP A 261 0.97 -15.19 -5.96
C ASP A 261 -0.55 -15.04 -6.09
N PRO A 262 -1.26 -15.99 -6.71
CA PRO A 262 -2.68 -15.81 -7.03
C PRO A 262 -3.55 -15.61 -5.77
N ILE A 263 -3.17 -16.18 -4.63
CA ILE A 263 -3.90 -16.01 -3.37
C ILE A 263 -3.62 -14.60 -2.81
N ILE A 264 -2.35 -14.20 -2.75
CA ILE A 264 -1.94 -12.86 -2.27
C ILE A 264 -2.51 -11.76 -3.17
N SER A 265 -2.43 -11.92 -4.49
CA SER A 265 -3.03 -11.00 -5.48
C SER A 265 -4.53 -10.83 -5.25
N GLY A 266 -5.26 -11.93 -5.02
CA GLY A 266 -6.68 -11.87 -4.66
C GLY A 266 -6.91 -11.13 -3.34
N TRP A 267 -6.04 -11.32 -2.35
CA TRP A 267 -6.10 -10.60 -1.08
C TRP A 267 -5.84 -9.10 -1.24
N ILE A 268 -4.91 -8.70 -2.11
CA ILE A 268 -4.66 -7.29 -2.43
C ILE A 268 -5.91 -6.69 -3.09
N GLY A 269 -6.53 -7.39 -4.05
CA GLY A 269 -7.78 -6.95 -4.66
C GLY A 269 -8.90 -6.73 -3.64
N ALA A 270 -9.03 -7.63 -2.67
CA ALA A 270 -9.99 -7.48 -1.57
C ALA A 270 -9.68 -6.27 -0.66
N ARG A 271 -8.41 -6.06 -0.28
CA ARG A 271 -8.01 -4.91 0.55
C ARG A 271 -8.18 -3.58 -0.17
N MET A 272 -7.90 -3.53 -1.47
CA MET A 272 -8.13 -2.34 -2.30
C MET A 272 -9.62 -2.03 -2.39
N ALA A 273 -10.49 -3.04 -2.55
CA ALA A 273 -11.93 -2.85 -2.53
C ALA A 273 -12.44 -2.28 -1.19
N GLU A 274 -11.93 -2.79 -0.06
CA GLU A 274 -12.27 -2.24 1.27
C GLU A 274 -11.87 -0.76 1.41
N LEU A 275 -10.69 -0.37 0.88
CA LEU A 275 -10.28 1.04 0.85
C LEU A 275 -11.19 1.87 -0.07
N HIS A 276 -11.57 1.35 -1.23
CA HIS A 276 -12.44 2.02 -2.20
C HIS A 276 -13.91 2.18 -1.74
N CYS A 277 -14.26 1.60 -0.58
CA CYS A 277 -15.52 1.82 0.11
C CYS A 277 -15.46 2.97 1.14
N VAL A 278 -14.28 3.52 1.42
CA VAL A 278 -14.13 4.71 2.27
C VAL A 278 -14.85 5.89 1.64
N ASP A 279 -15.65 6.58 2.46
CA ASP A 279 -16.32 7.81 2.05
C ASP A 279 -15.29 8.93 1.87
N ILE A 280 -15.21 9.44 0.64
CA ILE A 280 -14.34 10.57 0.29
C ILE A 280 -14.70 11.81 1.11
N ALA A 281 -15.99 12.05 1.36
CA ALA A 281 -16.42 13.24 2.08
C ALA A 281 -15.83 13.26 3.50
N LEU A 282 -15.77 12.11 4.19
CA LEU A 282 -15.23 12.03 5.54
C LEU A 282 -13.74 12.38 5.65
N ILE A 283 -12.98 12.34 4.56
CA ILE A 283 -11.55 12.70 4.53
C ILE A 283 -11.35 14.11 3.95
N GLU A 284 -12.15 14.48 2.94
CA GLU A 284 -11.95 15.74 2.21
C GLU A 284 -12.76 16.91 2.80
N GLU A 285 -13.89 16.68 3.50
CA GLU A 285 -14.77 17.74 4.05
C GLU A 285 -14.03 18.66 5.03
N VAL A 286 -13.10 18.12 5.83
CA VAL A 286 -12.23 18.91 6.72
C VAL A 286 -11.28 19.84 5.93
N MET A 287 -10.90 19.46 4.71
CA MET A 287 -10.07 20.32 3.85
C MET A 287 -10.91 21.39 3.13
N LEU A 288 -12.20 21.13 2.89
CA LEU A 288 -13.11 22.07 2.25
C LEU A 288 -13.50 23.23 3.17
N GLU A 289 -13.67 22.97 4.47
CA GLU A 289 -13.88 24.02 5.48
C GLU A 289 -12.71 25.02 5.54
N ILE A 290 -11.49 24.57 5.21
CA ILE A 290 -10.28 25.40 5.17
C ILE A 290 -10.15 26.17 3.84
N GLN A 291 -10.72 25.66 2.74
CA GLN A 291 -10.55 26.21 1.38
C GLN A 291 -11.72 27.06 0.87
N GLY A 292 -12.83 27.13 1.61
CA GLY A 292 -14.00 27.96 1.29
C GLY A 292 -15.06 27.24 0.45
N GLU A 293 -16.29 27.78 0.49
CA GLU A 293 -17.58 27.14 0.12
C GLU A 293 -17.74 26.65 -1.35
N ASN A 294 -16.72 26.72 -2.21
CA ASN A 294 -16.82 26.37 -3.64
C ASN A 294 -15.78 25.35 -4.15
N ALA A 295 -14.95 24.76 -3.29
CA ALA A 295 -14.00 23.74 -3.72
C ALA A 295 -14.66 22.35 -3.69
N GLY A 296 -14.89 21.72 -4.84
CA GLY A 296 -15.07 20.28 -4.90
C GLY A 296 -13.72 19.58 -4.90
N TRP A 297 -13.65 18.30 -4.50
CA TRP A 297 -12.45 17.51 -4.75
C TRP A 297 -12.29 17.23 -6.25
N GLU A 298 -11.05 17.14 -6.71
CA GLU A 298 -10.71 16.79 -8.11
C GLU A 298 -9.97 15.44 -8.17
N VAL A 299 -9.98 14.81 -9.34
CA VAL A 299 -9.24 13.55 -9.58
C VAL A 299 -7.75 13.78 -9.32
N LEU A 300 -7.18 13.06 -8.35
CA LEU A 300 -5.85 13.32 -7.83
C LEU A 300 -4.74 13.21 -8.89
N ALA A 301 -4.83 12.26 -9.82
CA ALA A 301 -3.86 12.16 -10.92
C ALA A 301 -3.76 13.45 -11.74
N ARG A 302 -4.90 14.10 -12.03
CA ARG A 302 -4.94 15.38 -12.74
C ARG A 302 -4.40 16.52 -11.89
N LYS A 303 -4.78 16.56 -10.61
CA LYS A 303 -4.26 17.52 -9.63
C LYS A 303 -2.75 17.46 -9.56
N ASN A 304 -2.19 16.27 -9.42
CA ASN A 304 -0.77 16.04 -9.21
C ASN A 304 0.05 16.37 -10.44
N VAL A 305 -0.35 15.91 -11.64
CA VAL A 305 0.32 16.32 -12.90
C VAL A 305 0.37 17.84 -13.01
N ARG A 306 -0.77 18.52 -12.83
CA ARG A 306 -0.86 19.99 -12.87
C ARG A 306 0.01 20.67 -11.81
N LYS A 307 -0.02 20.18 -10.56
CA LYS A 307 0.73 20.73 -9.42
C LYS A 307 2.24 20.57 -9.59
N TRP A 308 2.69 19.43 -10.12
CA TRP A 308 4.11 19.06 -10.17
C TRP A 308 4.83 19.56 -11.42
N LEU A 309 4.09 19.84 -12.51
CA LEU A 309 4.65 20.32 -13.78
C LEU A 309 5.55 21.56 -13.66
N PRO A 310 5.20 22.63 -12.90
CA PRO A 310 6.08 23.77 -12.73
C PRO A 310 7.44 23.38 -12.13
N SER A 311 7.45 22.56 -11.08
CA SER A 311 8.69 22.08 -10.45
C SER A 311 9.50 21.20 -11.41
N ALA A 312 8.84 20.33 -12.18
CA ALA A 312 9.52 19.52 -13.19
C ALA A 312 10.19 20.39 -14.28
N ARG A 313 9.55 21.50 -14.67
CA ARG A 313 10.16 22.49 -15.60
C ARG A 313 11.40 23.14 -14.99
N GLU A 314 11.40 23.47 -13.70
CA GLU A 314 12.60 24.00 -13.04
C GLU A 314 13.75 22.99 -13.03
N VAL A 315 13.45 21.71 -12.76
CA VAL A 315 14.48 20.66 -12.78
C VAL A 315 15.14 20.54 -14.15
N LEU A 316 14.35 20.58 -15.23
CA LEU A 316 14.90 20.52 -16.60
C LEU A 316 15.74 21.76 -16.98
N ARG A 317 15.66 22.86 -16.24
CA ARG A 317 16.51 24.04 -16.45
C ARG A 317 17.86 23.93 -15.75
N LEU A 318 18.07 22.94 -14.88
CA LEU A 318 19.35 22.74 -14.22
C LEU A 318 20.45 22.40 -15.26
N PRO A 319 21.66 22.94 -15.11
CA PRO A 319 22.73 22.81 -16.09
C PRO A 319 23.27 21.39 -16.24
N THR A 320 23.07 20.54 -15.23
CA THR A 320 23.48 19.14 -15.20
C THR A 320 22.58 18.23 -16.03
N VAL A 321 21.38 18.68 -16.42
CA VAL A 321 20.48 17.92 -17.28
C VAL A 321 20.91 18.09 -18.73
N SER A 322 21.22 16.97 -19.40
CA SER A 322 21.68 16.97 -20.79
C SER A 322 20.58 17.40 -21.77
N ASP A 323 20.95 18.02 -22.88
CA ASP A 323 19.99 18.44 -23.89
C ASP A 323 19.33 17.23 -24.57
N GLU A 324 20.04 16.11 -24.71
CA GLU A 324 19.47 14.85 -25.18
C GLU A 324 18.37 14.35 -24.25
N PHE A 325 18.55 14.48 -22.93
CA PHE A 325 17.51 14.11 -21.97
C PHE A 325 16.28 15.03 -22.11
N LYS A 326 16.48 16.35 -22.20
CA LYS A 326 15.40 17.33 -22.38
C LYS A 326 14.61 17.05 -23.65
N SER A 327 15.30 16.77 -24.76
CA SER A 327 14.68 16.43 -26.05
C SER A 327 13.96 15.08 -26.04
N ALA A 328 14.51 14.07 -25.36
CA ALA A 328 13.85 12.76 -25.26
C ALA A 328 12.54 12.84 -24.45
N LEU A 329 12.55 13.59 -23.35
CA LEU A 329 11.37 13.80 -22.54
C LEU A 329 10.35 14.70 -23.26
N ASP A 330 10.81 15.82 -23.83
CA ASP A 330 9.99 16.87 -24.46
C ASP A 330 8.75 17.21 -23.62
N LEU A 331 8.96 17.99 -22.57
CA LEU A 331 7.91 18.26 -21.58
C LEU A 331 6.76 19.10 -22.16
N ASP A 332 7.01 19.91 -23.18
CA ASP A 332 5.95 20.66 -23.87
C ASP A 332 5.07 19.71 -24.67
N ARG A 333 5.67 18.79 -25.44
CA ARG A 333 4.91 17.74 -26.11
C ARG A 333 4.19 16.82 -25.13
N PHE A 334 4.81 16.48 -24.01
CA PHE A 334 4.18 15.69 -22.95
C PHE A 334 2.90 16.35 -22.43
N VAL A 335 2.89 17.67 -22.23
CA VAL A 335 1.70 18.41 -21.78
C VAL A 335 0.60 18.38 -22.85
N GLU A 336 0.94 18.53 -24.13
CA GLU A 336 -0.03 18.38 -25.23
C GLU A 336 -0.64 16.98 -25.27
N ASP A 337 0.21 15.94 -25.15
CA ASP A 337 -0.21 14.55 -25.13
C ASP A 337 -1.10 14.25 -23.92
N TRP A 338 -0.77 14.80 -22.75
CA TRP A 338 -1.57 14.70 -21.52
C TRP A 338 -2.96 15.31 -21.68
N GLU A 339 -3.07 16.53 -22.21
CA GLU A 339 -4.38 17.19 -22.39
C GLU A 339 -5.23 16.48 -23.47
N ARG A 340 -4.60 15.99 -24.54
CA ARG A 340 -5.27 15.18 -25.58
C ARG A 340 -5.81 13.87 -24.99
N TYR A 341 -4.99 13.18 -24.19
CA TYR A 341 -5.38 11.97 -23.48
C TYR A 341 -6.51 12.22 -22.48
N MET A 342 -6.42 13.25 -21.63
CA MET A 342 -7.48 13.55 -20.65
C MET A 342 -8.81 13.94 -21.31
N THR A 343 -8.75 14.61 -22.46
CA THR A 343 -9.94 14.90 -23.28
C THR A 343 -10.53 13.62 -23.85
N TRP A 344 -9.69 12.75 -24.43
CA TRP A 344 -10.11 11.43 -24.92
C TRP A 344 -10.74 10.60 -23.80
N LEU A 345 -10.11 10.51 -22.64
CA LEU A 345 -10.56 9.73 -21.49
C LEU A 345 -11.94 10.20 -21.00
N SER A 346 -12.14 11.52 -20.92
CA SER A 346 -13.45 12.08 -20.56
C SER A 346 -14.55 11.67 -21.53
N ASN A 347 -14.26 11.65 -22.84
CA ASN A 347 -15.22 11.22 -23.85
C ASN A 347 -15.42 9.71 -23.83
N TRP A 348 -14.35 8.94 -23.62
CA TRP A 348 -14.38 7.49 -23.49
C TRP A 348 -15.27 7.07 -22.31
N GLU A 349 -15.15 7.71 -21.14
CA GLU A 349 -15.98 7.41 -19.97
C GLU A 349 -17.47 7.74 -20.19
N LYS A 350 -17.80 8.78 -20.98
CA LYS A 350 -19.20 9.09 -21.33
C LYS A 350 -19.84 8.01 -22.20
N ILE A 351 -19.04 7.35 -23.05
CA ILE A 351 -19.52 6.33 -23.98
C ILE A 351 -19.53 4.94 -23.34
N ASN A 352 -18.48 4.61 -22.59
CA ASN A 352 -18.21 3.25 -22.11
C ASN A 352 -18.55 3.06 -20.61
N GLY A 353 -18.95 4.14 -19.93
CA GLY A 353 -19.23 4.16 -18.50
C GLY A 353 -18.00 4.54 -17.67
N ALA A 354 -18.16 5.55 -16.83
CA ALA A 354 -17.10 6.04 -15.96
C ALA A 354 -16.69 5.00 -14.90
N SER A 355 -15.40 4.96 -14.58
CA SER A 355 -14.91 4.22 -13.41
C SER A 355 -15.40 4.90 -12.12
N LYS A 356 -15.68 4.10 -11.10
CA LYS A 356 -16.12 4.63 -9.79
C LYS A 356 -15.06 5.59 -9.25
N ARG A 357 -15.50 6.74 -8.72
CA ARG A 357 -14.62 7.64 -7.98
C ARG A 357 -14.58 7.21 -6.53
N VAL A 358 -13.38 7.01 -6.01
CA VAL A 358 -13.11 6.35 -4.74
C VAL A 358 -12.00 7.06 -4.00
N PHE A 359 -11.88 6.82 -2.69
CA PHE A 359 -10.65 7.12 -1.98
C PHE A 359 -9.61 6.06 -2.35
N ALA A 360 -8.63 6.44 -3.17
CA ALA A 360 -7.60 5.56 -3.69
C ALA A 360 -6.30 5.70 -2.89
N HIS A 361 -5.48 4.67 -2.88
CA HIS A 361 -4.12 4.73 -2.31
C HIS A 361 -3.14 5.41 -3.28
N ASN A 362 -3.28 5.13 -4.58
CA ASN A 362 -2.46 5.64 -5.68
C ASN A 362 -1.00 5.17 -5.72
N ASP A 363 -0.56 4.36 -4.76
CA ASP A 363 0.85 3.89 -4.64
C ASP A 363 0.93 2.47 -4.03
N THR A 364 0.16 1.54 -4.58
CA THR A 364 0.07 0.15 -4.10
C THR A 364 1.21 -0.75 -4.59
N GLN A 365 2.45 -0.26 -4.48
CA GLN A 365 3.66 -1.06 -4.70
C GLN A 365 3.86 -2.09 -3.58
N TYR A 366 4.65 -3.15 -3.85
CA TYR A 366 4.86 -4.24 -2.88
C TYR A 366 5.50 -3.77 -1.55
N GLY A 367 6.25 -2.66 -1.56
CA GLY A 367 6.82 -2.06 -0.35
C GLY A 367 5.77 -1.53 0.64
N ASN A 368 4.59 -1.15 0.13
CA ASN A 368 3.49 -0.56 0.90
C ASN A 368 2.43 -1.61 1.33
N LEU A 369 2.70 -2.88 1.07
CA LEU A 369 1.84 -4.02 1.39
C LEU A 369 2.57 -4.93 2.37
N LEU A 370 2.17 -4.91 3.63
CA LEU A 370 2.85 -5.66 4.69
C LEU A 370 2.08 -6.95 5.03
N MET A 371 2.73 -8.09 4.90
CA MET A 371 2.21 -9.38 5.34
C MET A 371 2.47 -9.59 6.84
N ARG A 372 1.42 -9.83 7.62
CA ARG A 372 1.53 -10.14 9.05
C ARG A 372 2.16 -11.50 9.28
N LYS A 373 3.10 -11.58 10.23
CA LYS A 373 3.71 -12.85 10.64
C LYS A 373 2.83 -13.63 11.63
N ASN A 374 2.19 -12.90 12.54
CA ASN A 374 1.34 -13.48 13.58
C ASN A 374 -0.14 -13.23 13.29
N ILE A 375 -0.84 -14.32 12.97
CA ILE A 375 -2.23 -14.32 12.54
C ILE A 375 -3.07 -14.95 13.65
N LYS A 376 -4.17 -14.28 14.02
CA LYS A 376 -5.16 -14.89 14.91
C LYS A 376 -5.97 -15.90 14.13
N GLU A 377 -6.20 -17.08 14.69
CA GLU A 377 -7.07 -18.09 14.11
C GLU A 377 -8.44 -17.48 13.74
N GLY A 378 -8.95 -17.84 12.55
CA GLY A 378 -10.20 -17.28 12.01
C GLY A 378 -10.09 -15.90 11.33
N THR A 379 -8.90 -15.27 11.28
CA THR A 379 -8.72 -14.02 10.51
C THR A 379 -8.85 -14.30 9.01
N PRO A 380 -9.74 -13.60 8.26
CA PRO A 380 -9.82 -13.75 6.81
C PRO A 380 -8.46 -13.51 6.15
N GLY A 381 -8.12 -14.31 5.13
CA GLY A 381 -6.81 -14.25 4.47
C GLY A 381 -6.40 -12.84 4.05
N HIS A 382 -7.31 -12.08 3.44
CA HIS A 382 -7.01 -10.72 2.99
C HIS A 382 -6.66 -9.75 4.12
N ARG A 383 -7.15 -9.97 5.35
CA ARG A 383 -6.83 -9.12 6.53
C ARG A 383 -5.47 -9.43 7.16
N GLN A 384 -4.71 -10.34 6.55
CA GLN A 384 -3.30 -10.54 6.86
C GLN A 384 -2.41 -9.50 6.17
N ILE A 385 -2.90 -8.85 5.11
CA ILE A 385 -2.23 -7.75 4.44
C ILE A 385 -2.62 -6.44 5.13
N ILE A 386 -1.61 -5.70 5.57
CA ILE A 386 -1.74 -4.34 6.08
C ILE A 386 -1.26 -3.40 4.98
N VAL A 387 -2.14 -2.51 4.57
CA VAL A 387 -1.81 -1.42 3.64
C VAL A 387 -1.27 -0.25 4.46
N VAL A 388 -0.13 0.30 4.04
CA VAL A 388 0.58 1.40 4.72
C VAL A 388 1.01 2.46 3.71
N ASP A 389 1.48 3.60 4.22
CA ASP A 389 2.02 4.70 3.41
C ASP A 389 1.00 5.41 2.51
N PHE A 390 0.02 6.05 3.15
CA PHE A 390 -1.06 6.78 2.49
C PHE A 390 -0.68 8.20 2.05
N GLU A 391 0.60 8.49 1.82
CA GLU A 391 1.08 9.84 1.51
C GLU A 391 0.57 10.38 0.15
N TYR A 392 0.27 9.48 -0.80
CA TYR A 392 -0.37 9.81 -2.08
C TYR A 392 -1.87 9.46 -2.12
N ALA A 393 -2.46 9.07 -0.99
CA ALA A 393 -3.86 8.66 -0.96
C ALA A 393 -4.80 9.86 -1.15
N GLY A 394 -5.91 9.63 -1.85
CA GLY A 394 -6.88 10.68 -2.12
C GLY A 394 -7.90 10.30 -3.19
N PRO A 395 -8.85 11.22 -3.50
CA PRO A 395 -9.93 10.97 -4.45
C PRO A 395 -9.40 10.70 -5.86
N ASN A 396 -9.66 9.51 -6.39
CA ASN A 396 -9.24 9.13 -7.74
C ASN A 396 -10.23 8.14 -8.39
N SER A 397 -9.95 7.74 -9.62
CA SER A 397 -10.64 6.63 -10.28
C SER A 397 -10.19 5.29 -9.70
N ALA A 398 -11.12 4.39 -9.38
CA ALA A 398 -10.78 3.03 -8.94
C ALA A 398 -9.92 2.30 -9.97
N ALA A 399 -10.26 2.46 -11.26
CA ALA A 399 -9.49 1.94 -12.37
C ALA A 399 -8.05 2.50 -12.44
N PHE A 400 -7.81 3.74 -12.01
CA PHE A 400 -6.45 4.28 -11.91
C PHE A 400 -5.64 3.53 -10.85
N ASP A 401 -6.18 3.34 -9.64
CA ASP A 401 -5.45 2.70 -8.54
C ASP A 401 -5.11 1.23 -8.87
N ILE A 402 -6.06 0.54 -9.52
CA ILE A 402 -5.87 -0.83 -10.02
C ILE A 402 -4.83 -0.86 -11.15
N ALA A 403 -4.91 0.03 -12.14
CA ALA A 403 -3.93 0.09 -13.21
C ALA A 403 -2.53 0.40 -12.67
N ASN A 404 -2.43 1.31 -11.71
CA ASN A 404 -1.19 1.62 -11.02
C ASN A 404 -0.61 0.39 -10.33
N HIS A 405 -1.42 -0.36 -9.58
CA HIS A 405 -1.00 -1.61 -8.96
C HIS A 405 -0.43 -2.61 -9.98
N PHE A 406 -1.08 -2.77 -11.13
CA PHE A 406 -0.58 -3.65 -12.19
C PHE A 406 0.72 -3.18 -12.81
N HIS A 407 0.93 -1.87 -12.92
CA HIS A 407 2.23 -1.32 -13.33
C HIS A 407 3.33 -1.62 -12.32
N GLU A 408 3.03 -1.71 -11.02
CA GLU A 408 4.03 -2.08 -10.01
C GLU A 408 4.51 -3.54 -10.15
N TRP A 409 3.79 -4.40 -10.89
CA TRP A 409 4.28 -5.75 -11.24
C TRP A 409 5.41 -5.72 -12.28
N THR A 410 5.57 -4.59 -12.98
CA THR A 410 6.65 -4.37 -13.95
C THR A 410 7.93 -3.87 -13.31
N ALA A 411 7.86 -3.42 -12.06
CA ALA A 411 9.00 -2.90 -11.30
C ALA A 411 9.69 -4.00 -10.48
N ASP A 412 10.99 -3.80 -10.23
CA ASP A 412 11.74 -4.54 -9.22
C ASP A 412 12.78 -3.60 -8.59
N TYR A 413 12.36 -2.95 -7.52
CA TYR A 413 13.15 -1.98 -6.77
C TYR A 413 14.34 -2.60 -6.01
N HIS A 414 14.49 -3.94 -6.03
CA HIS A 414 15.67 -4.63 -5.51
C HIS A 414 16.66 -5.04 -6.61
N SER A 415 16.33 -4.80 -7.89
CA SER A 415 17.20 -5.09 -9.01
C SER A 415 18.36 -4.10 -9.11
N SER A 416 19.33 -4.38 -10.00
CA SER A 416 20.40 -3.44 -10.33
C SER A 416 19.93 -2.20 -11.09
N THR A 417 18.69 -2.20 -11.61
CA THR A 417 18.10 -1.10 -12.38
C THR A 417 16.68 -0.81 -11.86
N PRO A 418 16.53 -0.38 -10.59
CA PRO A 418 15.23 -0.26 -9.93
C PRO A 418 14.32 0.82 -10.56
N HIS A 419 14.88 1.68 -11.40
CA HIS A 419 14.21 2.75 -12.13
C HIS A 419 13.59 2.29 -13.46
N ILE A 420 13.88 1.07 -13.93
CA ILE A 420 13.41 0.55 -15.23
C ILE A 420 12.21 -0.38 -15.03
N LEU A 421 11.13 -0.11 -15.75
CA LEU A 421 9.95 -0.97 -15.81
C LEU A 421 10.07 -1.99 -16.94
N VAL A 422 9.78 -3.26 -16.63
CA VAL A 422 9.85 -4.40 -17.56
C VAL A 422 8.42 -4.80 -17.99
N PRO A 423 7.95 -4.40 -19.18
CA PRO A 423 6.57 -4.60 -19.62
C PRO A 423 6.15 -6.07 -19.69
N GLU A 424 7.08 -6.95 -19.98
CA GLU A 424 6.84 -8.39 -20.08
C GLU A 424 6.39 -8.99 -18.75
N ARG A 425 6.60 -8.26 -17.64
CA ARG A 425 6.12 -8.64 -16.30
C ARG A 425 4.73 -8.08 -15.98
N TYR A 426 4.09 -7.29 -16.85
CA TYR A 426 2.72 -6.84 -16.61
C TYR A 426 1.80 -8.07 -16.38
N PRO A 427 0.83 -8.03 -15.45
CA PRO A 427 -0.03 -9.18 -15.18
C PRO A 427 -0.75 -9.62 -16.46
N THR A 428 -0.74 -10.92 -16.72
CA THR A 428 -1.51 -11.56 -17.78
C THR A 428 -3.01 -11.35 -17.57
N GLU A 429 -3.81 -11.57 -18.61
CA GLU A 429 -5.27 -11.48 -18.51
C GLU A 429 -5.81 -12.35 -17.38
N GLN A 430 -5.32 -13.59 -17.24
CA GLN A 430 -5.75 -14.49 -16.17
C GLN A 430 -5.41 -13.95 -14.77
N GLU A 431 -4.21 -13.38 -14.58
CA GLU A 431 -3.81 -12.75 -13.31
C GLU A 431 -4.69 -11.52 -13.00
N ARG A 432 -4.99 -10.68 -14.00
CA ARG A 432 -5.90 -9.54 -13.83
C ARG A 432 -7.32 -9.97 -13.48
N GLN A 433 -7.86 -11.00 -14.15
CA GLN A 433 -9.19 -11.55 -13.85
C GLN A 433 -9.28 -12.13 -12.44
N ASN A 434 -8.22 -12.78 -11.94
CA ASN A 434 -8.15 -13.22 -10.55
C ASN A 434 -8.28 -12.04 -9.56
N PHE A 435 -7.55 -10.95 -9.83
CA PHE A 435 -7.61 -9.73 -9.04
C PHE A 435 -9.02 -9.09 -9.09
N TYR A 436 -9.59 -8.90 -10.28
CA TYR A 436 -10.91 -8.29 -10.45
C TYR A 436 -12.01 -9.06 -9.75
N LYS A 437 -11.98 -10.40 -9.85
CA LYS A 437 -12.96 -11.25 -9.15
C LYS A 437 -12.92 -10.98 -7.64
N ALA A 438 -11.73 -10.98 -7.04
CA ALA A 438 -11.60 -10.72 -5.62
C ALA A 438 -12.02 -9.28 -5.25
N TYR A 439 -11.60 -8.31 -6.06
CA TYR A 439 -11.98 -6.90 -5.91
C TYR A 439 -13.51 -6.71 -5.96
N LEU A 440 -14.19 -7.23 -6.98
CA LEU A 440 -15.64 -7.05 -7.18
C LEU A 440 -16.47 -7.74 -6.08
N ILE A 441 -16.07 -8.94 -5.65
CA ILE A 441 -16.70 -9.65 -4.52
C ILE A 441 -16.67 -8.79 -3.25
N HIS A 442 -15.57 -8.08 -2.99
CA HIS A 442 -15.43 -7.24 -1.80
C HIS A 442 -15.90 -5.79 -2.02
N SER A 443 -16.11 -5.38 -3.28
CA SER A 443 -16.68 -4.07 -3.64
C SER A 443 -18.21 -4.04 -3.53
N THR A 444 -18.84 -5.22 -3.55
CA THR A 444 -20.28 -5.38 -3.39
C THR A 444 -20.58 -5.69 -1.93
N PRO A 445 -21.26 -4.80 -1.20
CA PRO A 445 -21.38 -4.92 0.25
C PRO A 445 -22.32 -6.06 0.67
N PRO A 446 -22.07 -6.74 1.81
CA PRO A 446 -23.12 -7.16 2.73
C PRO A 446 -23.56 -6.01 3.68
N PHE A 447 -22.90 -4.85 3.62
CA PHE A 447 -23.02 -3.76 4.60
C PHE A 447 -24.02 -2.64 4.24
N MET A 448 -24.80 -2.75 3.16
CA MET A 448 -25.83 -1.76 2.81
C MET A 448 -27.15 -2.41 2.35
N ILE A 449 -27.85 -3.12 3.24
CA ILE A 449 -29.33 -3.04 3.33
C ILE A 449 -29.69 -3.24 4.81
N ALA A 450 -29.69 -2.14 5.56
CA ALA A 450 -30.61 -1.98 6.68
C ALA A 450 -31.43 -0.72 6.39
N SER A 451 -32.27 -0.77 5.37
CA SER A 451 -33.43 0.11 5.34
C SER A 451 -34.32 -0.33 6.49
N ALA A 452 -34.38 0.48 7.55
CA ALA A 452 -35.35 0.31 8.61
C ALA A 452 -36.75 0.34 7.99
N THR A 453 -37.37 -0.82 7.82
CA THR A 453 -38.82 -0.91 7.70
C THR A 453 -39.40 -0.93 9.11
N SER A 454 -40.47 -0.17 9.33
CA SER A 454 -41.08 0.10 10.63
C SER A 454 -41.73 -1.11 11.31
N ASP A 455 -41.66 -2.30 10.73
CA ASP A 455 -42.30 -3.50 11.26
C ASP A 455 -41.23 -4.58 11.45
N GLY A 456 -40.67 -4.64 12.67
CA GLY A 456 -39.55 -5.49 13.08
C GLY A 456 -39.77 -7.01 12.97
N ARG A 457 -39.93 -7.52 11.75
CA ARG A 457 -39.89 -8.95 11.43
C ARG A 457 -38.82 -9.22 10.39
N PHE A 458 -37.70 -9.77 10.86
CA PHE A 458 -36.63 -10.30 10.03
C PHE A 458 -37.12 -11.55 9.28
N GLN A 459 -37.28 -11.44 7.97
CA GLN A 459 -37.19 -12.58 7.05
C GLN A 459 -36.28 -12.17 5.89
N GLY A 460 -34.98 -12.37 6.08
CA GLY A 460 -34.00 -12.35 4.99
C GLY A 460 -33.65 -13.79 4.66
N GLU A 461 -34.19 -14.32 3.56
CA GLU A 461 -33.71 -15.59 3.00
C GLU A 461 -32.26 -15.42 2.54
N PHE A 462 -31.37 -16.12 3.22
CA PHE A 462 -29.95 -16.20 2.91
C PHE A 462 -29.78 -17.02 1.63
N ARG A 463 -29.59 -16.38 0.47
CA ARG A 463 -29.09 -17.07 -0.74
C ARG A 463 -27.55 -17.17 -0.71
N GLY A 464 -27.02 -17.63 0.42
CA GLY A 464 -25.62 -17.99 0.58
C GLY A 464 -25.38 -19.40 0.07
N SER A 465 -25.28 -19.55 -1.26
CA SER A 465 -24.72 -20.74 -1.89
C SER A 465 -24.02 -20.32 -3.19
N PHE A 466 -22.90 -19.60 -3.06
CA PHE A 466 -22.05 -19.21 -4.19
C PHE A 466 -20.80 -20.09 -4.36
N ALA A 467 -20.79 -21.28 -3.77
CA ALA A 467 -19.71 -22.25 -3.93
C ALA A 467 -20.25 -23.66 -4.12
N SER A 468 -20.92 -23.91 -5.25
CA SER A 468 -21.04 -25.26 -5.78
C SER A 468 -21.07 -25.21 -7.31
N LYS A 469 -20.00 -25.73 -7.93
CA LYS A 469 -19.64 -25.67 -9.36
C LYS A 469 -18.92 -24.37 -9.73
N GLY A 470 -17.67 -24.49 -10.20
CA GLY A 470 -16.72 -23.40 -10.44
C GLY A 470 -17.05 -22.45 -11.59
N GLU A 471 -18.32 -22.07 -11.76
CA GLU A 471 -18.75 -21.06 -12.74
C GLU A 471 -18.83 -19.68 -12.05
N ILE A 472 -18.18 -18.68 -12.66
CA ILE A 472 -18.31 -17.28 -12.24
C ILE A 472 -19.72 -16.81 -12.63
N PRO A 473 -20.54 -16.26 -11.72
CA PRO A 473 -21.83 -15.68 -12.07
C PRO A 473 -21.71 -14.73 -13.26
N LEU A 474 -22.62 -14.82 -14.23
CA LEU A 474 -22.58 -14.05 -15.48
C LEU A 474 -22.41 -12.53 -15.24
N ASP A 475 -23.02 -12.01 -14.17
CA ASP A 475 -22.92 -10.62 -13.74
C ASP A 475 -21.49 -10.22 -13.32
N LEU A 476 -20.79 -11.08 -12.58
CA LEU A 476 -19.39 -10.85 -12.20
C LEU A 476 -18.46 -10.89 -13.40
N ALA A 477 -18.72 -11.73 -14.40
CA ALA A 477 -17.92 -11.76 -15.63
C ALA A 477 -18.09 -10.46 -16.44
N MET A 478 -19.33 -9.98 -16.59
CA MET A 478 -19.62 -8.71 -17.27
C MET A 478 -19.00 -7.50 -16.54
N GLU A 479 -19.11 -7.43 -15.22
CA GLU A 479 -18.49 -6.36 -14.44
C GLU A 479 -16.95 -6.45 -14.45
N SER A 480 -16.37 -7.65 -14.50
CA SER A 480 -14.92 -7.82 -14.65
C SER A 480 -14.42 -7.33 -16.01
N GLU A 481 -15.16 -7.62 -17.09
CA GLU A 481 -14.82 -7.14 -18.44
C GLU A 481 -14.95 -5.62 -18.56
N LYS A 482 -15.97 -5.04 -17.93
CA LYS A 482 -16.14 -3.59 -17.82
C LYS A 482 -15.00 -2.96 -17.03
N LEU A 483 -14.60 -3.56 -15.91
CA LEU A 483 -13.48 -3.08 -15.10
C LEU A 483 -12.17 -3.16 -15.88
N GLU A 484 -11.90 -4.25 -16.61
CA GLU A 484 -10.75 -4.39 -17.51
C GLU A 484 -10.65 -3.25 -18.52
N ARG A 485 -11.77 -2.92 -19.20
CA ARG A 485 -11.82 -1.78 -20.13
C ARG A 485 -11.52 -0.45 -19.44
N GLN A 486 -12.08 -0.24 -18.25
CA GLN A 486 -11.84 0.98 -17.48
C GLN A 486 -10.39 1.10 -17.01
N VAL A 487 -9.79 0.01 -16.54
CA VAL A 487 -8.38 -0.08 -16.13
C VAL A 487 -7.48 0.22 -17.33
N GLY A 488 -7.74 -0.37 -18.50
CA GLY A 488 -7.02 -0.06 -19.73
C GLY A 488 -7.11 1.41 -20.14
N ALA A 489 -8.29 2.03 -20.02
CA ALA A 489 -8.47 3.44 -20.35
C ALA A 489 -7.76 4.39 -19.37
N TRP A 490 -7.70 4.05 -18.07
CA TRP A 490 -7.03 4.86 -17.04
C TRP A 490 -5.52 4.57 -16.90
N SER A 491 -5.02 3.47 -17.46
CA SER A 491 -3.63 3.01 -17.37
C SER A 491 -2.58 4.08 -17.73
N PRO A 492 -2.72 4.85 -18.85
CA PRO A 492 -1.71 5.83 -19.21
C PRO A 492 -1.54 6.94 -18.15
N ALA A 493 -2.59 7.23 -17.39
CA ALA A 493 -2.54 8.27 -16.36
C ALA A 493 -1.53 7.95 -15.24
N SER A 494 -1.35 6.67 -14.89
CA SER A 494 -0.36 6.26 -13.88
C SER A 494 1.04 6.63 -14.37
N HIS A 495 1.39 6.25 -15.61
CA HIS A 495 2.68 6.59 -16.19
C HIS A 495 2.93 8.10 -16.27
N ALA A 496 1.94 8.88 -16.71
CA ALA A 496 2.07 10.33 -16.78
C ALA A 496 2.30 10.98 -15.40
N MET A 497 1.50 10.60 -14.39
CA MET A 497 1.64 11.13 -13.03
C MET A 497 3.04 10.84 -12.45
N TRP A 498 3.49 9.60 -12.56
CA TRP A 498 4.78 9.18 -12.01
C TRP A 498 5.99 9.66 -12.83
N ALA A 499 5.84 9.91 -14.13
CA ALA A 499 6.88 10.57 -14.93
C ALA A 499 7.20 11.97 -14.39
N VAL A 500 6.15 12.78 -14.15
CA VAL A 500 6.33 14.14 -13.61
C VAL A 500 6.87 14.09 -12.19
N TRP A 501 6.39 13.15 -11.36
CA TRP A 501 6.93 12.92 -10.02
C TRP A 501 8.44 12.61 -10.05
N GLY A 502 8.86 11.69 -10.92
CA GLY A 502 10.28 11.31 -11.04
C GLY A 502 11.17 12.51 -11.38
N LEU A 503 10.72 13.40 -12.27
CA LEU A 503 11.45 14.63 -12.57
C LEU A 503 11.59 15.53 -11.35
N VAL A 504 10.54 15.70 -10.56
CA VAL A 504 10.60 16.54 -9.35
C VAL A 504 11.57 15.95 -8.32
N GLN A 505 11.58 14.62 -8.15
CA GLN A 505 12.47 13.95 -7.22
C GLN A 505 13.95 14.03 -7.62
N ALA A 506 14.25 14.09 -8.92
CA ALA A 506 15.63 14.23 -9.41
C ALA A 506 16.32 15.54 -8.97
N ARG A 507 15.56 16.52 -8.45
CA ARG A 507 16.07 17.86 -8.14
C ARG A 507 17.25 17.85 -7.18
N GLU A 508 17.13 17.16 -6.05
CA GLU A 508 18.14 17.18 -4.98
C GLU A 508 19.48 16.61 -5.49
N ASP A 509 19.42 15.45 -6.15
CA ASP A 509 20.59 14.80 -6.76
C ASP A 509 21.25 15.70 -7.82
N LEU A 510 20.46 16.39 -8.65
CA LEU A 510 20.98 17.28 -9.69
C LEU A 510 21.57 18.58 -9.14
N GLU A 511 21.00 19.14 -8.06
CA GLU A 511 21.54 20.31 -7.38
C GLU A 511 22.86 19.95 -6.69
N LEU A 512 22.94 18.80 -6.02
CA LEU A 512 24.19 18.28 -5.44
C LEU A 512 25.24 18.03 -6.53
N ALA A 513 24.83 17.45 -7.67
CA ALA A 513 25.73 17.25 -8.79
C ALA A 513 26.24 18.56 -9.39
N THR A 514 25.38 19.58 -9.51
CA THR A 514 25.75 20.92 -9.98
C THR A 514 26.77 21.56 -9.02
N GLN A 515 26.56 21.43 -7.72
CA GLN A 515 27.49 21.92 -6.71
C GLN A 515 28.84 21.19 -6.76
N ALA A 516 28.85 19.87 -6.90
CA ALA A 516 30.07 19.08 -7.03
C ALA A 516 30.86 19.48 -8.29
N GLN A 517 30.18 19.60 -9.44
CA GLN A 517 30.79 20.03 -10.70
C GLN A 517 31.39 21.44 -10.60
N SER A 518 30.70 22.38 -9.93
CA SER A 518 31.21 23.73 -9.70
C SER A 518 32.50 23.77 -8.85
N LYS A 519 32.72 22.74 -8.02
CA LYS A 519 33.91 22.56 -7.19
C LYS A 519 34.98 21.69 -7.86
N GLY A 520 34.75 21.21 -9.09
CA GLY A 520 35.65 20.28 -9.79
C GLY A 520 35.72 18.90 -9.16
N ILE A 521 34.68 18.49 -8.43
CA ILE A 521 34.57 17.19 -7.76
C ILE A 521 33.58 16.32 -8.55
N GLU A 522 33.89 15.03 -8.69
CA GLU A 522 32.95 14.07 -9.28
C GLU A 522 31.74 13.89 -8.35
N PRO A 523 30.51 14.03 -8.86
CA PRO A 523 29.32 13.87 -8.03
C PRO A 523 29.17 12.40 -7.61
N ASP A 524 28.70 12.20 -6.38
CA ASP A 524 28.29 10.87 -5.92
C ASP A 524 27.17 10.33 -6.81
N SER A 525 27.21 9.04 -7.10
CA SER A 525 26.12 8.40 -7.86
C SER A 525 24.84 8.38 -7.02
N PRO A 526 23.69 8.79 -7.58
CA PRO A 526 22.44 8.75 -6.85
C PRO A 526 22.05 7.29 -6.56
N GLU A 527 21.36 7.09 -5.45
CA GLU A 527 20.89 5.75 -5.07
C GLU A 527 19.77 5.25 -5.99
N PHE A 528 19.00 6.17 -6.58
CA PHE A 528 17.95 5.88 -7.53
C PHE A 528 18.03 6.85 -8.72
N ASP A 529 18.03 6.33 -9.95
CA ASP A 529 18.06 7.16 -11.14
C ASP A 529 16.65 7.69 -11.47
N TYR A 530 16.29 8.79 -10.84
CA TYR A 530 15.00 9.46 -11.03
C TYR A 530 14.80 9.99 -12.46
N LEU A 531 15.87 10.41 -13.14
CA LEU A 531 15.80 10.85 -14.54
C LEU A 531 15.51 9.66 -15.46
N GLY A 532 16.23 8.55 -15.30
CA GLY A 532 15.97 7.30 -16.00
C GLY A 532 14.54 6.79 -15.76
N TYR A 533 14.06 6.86 -14.52
CA TYR A 533 12.68 6.52 -14.17
C TYR A 533 11.65 7.41 -14.90
N ALA A 534 11.84 8.72 -14.87
CA ALA A 534 10.95 9.67 -15.54
C ALA A 534 10.89 9.41 -17.05
N ARG A 535 12.05 9.21 -17.70
CA ARG A 535 12.12 8.85 -19.12
C ARG A 535 11.36 7.55 -19.39
N CYS A 536 11.63 6.49 -18.64
CA CYS A 536 10.96 5.20 -18.78
C CYS A 536 9.43 5.36 -18.67
N ARG A 537 8.94 6.10 -17.68
CA ARG A 537 7.50 6.36 -17.50
C ARG A 537 6.90 7.20 -18.64
N THR A 538 7.60 8.24 -19.12
CA THR A 538 7.13 9.05 -20.26
C THR A 538 7.03 8.25 -21.55
N GLU A 539 8.00 7.39 -21.84
CA GLU A 539 7.97 6.49 -23.00
C GLU A 539 6.78 5.53 -22.94
N ARG A 540 6.50 4.97 -21.75
CA ARG A 540 5.34 4.09 -21.54
C ARG A 540 4.02 4.83 -21.68
N PHE A 541 3.90 6.03 -21.11
CA PHE A 541 2.73 6.89 -21.29
C PHE A 541 2.43 7.10 -22.78
N ARG A 542 3.43 7.51 -23.57
CA ARG A 542 3.29 7.73 -25.01
C ARG A 542 2.94 6.44 -25.76
N ALA A 543 3.56 5.31 -25.39
CA ALA A 543 3.26 4.01 -25.99
C ALA A 543 1.81 3.58 -25.76
N GLU A 544 1.29 3.74 -24.54
CA GLU A 544 -0.08 3.35 -24.22
C GLU A 544 -1.13 4.26 -24.87
N ILE A 545 -0.94 5.59 -24.89
CA ILE A 545 -1.88 6.48 -25.59
C ILE A 545 -1.88 6.23 -27.10
N ASN A 546 -0.74 5.89 -27.69
CA ASN A 546 -0.66 5.48 -29.10
C ASN A 546 -1.42 4.17 -29.36
N ALA A 547 -1.32 3.20 -28.44
CA ALA A 547 -2.08 1.94 -28.52
C ALA A 547 -3.60 2.16 -28.41
N LEU A 548 -4.03 3.22 -27.73
CA LEU A 548 -5.41 3.68 -27.65
C LEU A 548 -5.85 4.53 -28.86
N GLY A 549 -4.94 4.84 -29.78
CA GLY A 549 -5.21 5.62 -31.00
C GLY A 549 -5.33 7.13 -30.79
N ILE A 550 -4.62 7.69 -29.81
CA ILE A 550 -4.72 9.10 -29.37
C ILE A 550 -3.65 10.00 -29.99
#